data_AF-A0A813HMN8-F1
#
_entry.id   AF-A0A813HMN8-F1
#
_cell.length_a   1.000
_cell.length_b   1.000
_cell.length_c   1.000
_cell.angle_alpha   90.00
_cell.angle_beta   90.00
_cell.angle_gamma   90.00
#
_symmetry.space_group_name_H-M   'P 1'
#
loop_
_entity.id
_entity.type
_entity.pdbx_description
1 polymer ?
#
loop_
_entity_poly.entity_id
_entity_poly.type
_entity_poly.pdbx_seq_one_letter_code
_entity_poly.pdbx_strand_id
1 'polypeptide(L)'
;VKQDISGALVTGAGVALADTVIEQDSAYWEVRVLEAGSGRSARVGVALDLAGQRLDSQLGDSVSSWAFGGELPGGPLNKNDVIGVAFGQGDIPNLRFFKNGTLLVEGEVLRIRGEAYPAVSV
;
A
#
# COMPACT_ATOMS: atom_id res chain seq x y z
N VAL A 1 13.28 6.30 -7.17
CA VAL A 1 13.55 5.38 -6.04
C VAL A 1 15.05 5.37 -5.78
N LYS A 2 15.49 5.54 -4.54
CA LYS A 2 16.88 5.30 -4.14
C LYS A 2 16.90 3.99 -3.33
N GLN A 3 17.85 3.10 -3.57
CA GLN A 3 18.03 1.89 -2.75
C GLN A 3 19.19 2.10 -1.78
N ASP A 4 19.01 1.69 -0.53
CA ASP A 4 20.10 1.52 0.44
C ASP A 4 20.01 0.15 1.13
N ILE A 5 20.91 -0.10 2.07
CA ILE A 5 20.97 -1.34 2.88
C ILE A 5 19.63 -1.70 3.57
N SER A 6 18.76 -0.71 3.78
CA SER A 6 17.47 -0.84 4.45
C SER A 6 16.29 -1.06 3.49
N GLY A 7 16.53 -0.99 2.17
CA GLY A 7 15.51 -1.19 1.13
C GLY A 7 15.33 -0.02 0.18
N ALA A 8 14.15 0.06 -0.44
CA ALA A 8 13.79 1.11 -1.39
C ALA A 8 13.21 2.34 -0.67
N LEU A 9 13.81 3.51 -0.91
CA LEU A 9 13.30 4.81 -0.48
C LEU A 9 12.38 5.41 -1.54
N VAL A 10 11.16 5.75 -1.10
CA VAL A 10 10.13 6.42 -1.90
C VAL A 10 9.81 7.78 -1.28
N THR A 11 9.92 8.84 -2.07
CA THR A 11 9.65 10.24 -1.70
C THR A 11 9.13 11.00 -2.91
N GLY A 12 8.44 12.12 -2.72
CA GLY A 12 7.95 12.97 -3.82
C GLY A 12 6.43 13.07 -3.80
N ALA A 13 5.82 13.13 -4.99
CA ALA A 13 4.38 13.13 -5.16
C ALA A 13 3.99 12.11 -6.24
N GLY A 14 2.88 11.38 -6.00
CA GLY A 14 2.31 10.44 -6.96
C GLY A 14 2.34 8.99 -6.47
N VAL A 15 2.09 8.05 -7.39
CA VAL A 15 2.01 6.61 -7.15
C VAL A 15 3.28 5.92 -7.66
N ALA A 16 3.81 5.00 -6.86
CA ALA A 16 4.84 4.05 -7.26
C ALA A 16 4.29 2.62 -7.09
N LEU A 17 4.49 1.80 -8.12
CA LEU A 17 4.20 0.36 -8.11
C LEU A 17 5.52 -0.40 -8.00
N ALA A 18 5.48 -1.60 -7.41
CA ALA A 18 6.55 -2.56 -7.62
C ALA A 18 6.62 -2.97 -9.10
N ASP A 19 7.78 -3.46 -9.53
CA ASP A 19 8.03 -3.91 -10.90
C ASP A 19 7.44 -5.30 -11.21
N THR A 20 7.01 -6.01 -10.18
CA THR A 20 6.53 -7.39 -10.26
C THR A 20 5.13 -7.49 -9.66
N VAL A 21 4.25 -8.17 -10.39
CA VAL A 21 2.90 -8.51 -9.92
C VAL A 21 2.98 -9.55 -8.80
N ILE A 22 1.99 -9.58 -7.91
CA ILE A 22 1.85 -10.63 -6.90
C ILE A 22 1.37 -11.92 -7.59
N GLU A 23 2.33 -12.72 -8.07
CA GLU A 23 2.08 -14.02 -8.71
C GLU A 23 1.83 -15.15 -7.69
N GLN A 24 2.28 -14.98 -6.46
CA GLN A 24 2.17 -16.01 -5.42
C GLN A 24 0.77 -16.04 -4.79
N ASP A 25 0.37 -17.20 -4.27
CA ASP A 25 -0.91 -17.36 -3.55
C ASP A 25 -1.03 -16.45 -2.33
N SER A 26 0.11 -16.06 -1.73
CA SER A 26 0.19 -15.13 -0.61
C SER A 26 1.48 -14.32 -0.64
N ALA A 27 1.38 -13.05 -0.29
CA ALA A 27 2.51 -12.13 -0.19
C ALA A 27 2.35 -11.22 1.04
N TYR A 28 3.50 -10.83 1.59
CA TYR A 28 3.58 -9.88 2.69
C TYR A 28 4.75 -8.93 2.48
N TRP A 29 4.52 -7.65 2.75
CA TRP A 29 5.58 -6.64 2.77
C TRP A 29 5.28 -5.58 3.83
N GLU A 30 6.32 -4.85 4.21
CA GLU A 30 6.22 -3.75 5.15
C GLU A 30 6.73 -2.45 4.53
N VAL A 31 6.08 -1.34 4.87
CA VAL A 31 6.54 0.00 4.55
C VAL A 31 6.75 0.76 5.86
N ARG A 32 7.97 1.24 6.08
CA ARG A 32 8.31 2.10 7.21
C ARG A 32 8.21 3.56 6.83
N VAL A 33 7.49 4.33 7.61
CA VAL A 33 7.36 5.78 7.42
C VAL A 33 8.53 6.49 8.07
N LEU A 34 9.45 7.00 7.28
CA LEU A 34 10.62 7.74 7.79
C LEU A 34 10.26 9.16 8.20
N GLU A 35 9.38 9.80 7.44
CA GLU A 35 8.84 11.13 7.72
C GLU A 35 7.37 11.20 7.32
N ALA A 36 6.54 11.75 8.19
CA ALA A 36 5.16 12.07 7.86
C ALA A 36 5.14 13.46 7.24
N GLY A 37 4.75 13.56 5.97
CA GLY A 37 4.60 14.85 5.30
C GLY A 37 3.47 15.68 5.92
N SER A 38 3.63 17.00 5.95
CA SER A 38 2.53 17.92 6.24
C SER A 38 1.62 18.04 5.01
N GLY A 39 0.46 17.36 4.99
CA GLY A 39 -0.49 17.42 3.87
C GLY A 39 -1.16 16.08 3.52
N ARG A 40 -1.39 15.83 2.22
CA ARG A 40 -1.89 14.56 1.67
C ARG A 40 -0.96 13.45 2.16
N SER A 41 -1.44 12.66 3.11
CA SER A 41 -0.58 11.70 3.78
C SER A 41 -0.34 10.51 2.88
N ALA A 42 0.88 9.95 2.98
CA ALA A 42 1.26 8.76 2.24
C ALA A 42 0.25 7.62 2.44
N ARG A 43 0.09 6.81 1.40
CA ARG A 43 -0.79 5.64 1.39
C ARG A 43 -0.02 4.41 0.96
N VAL A 44 -0.33 3.27 1.56
CA VAL A 44 0.33 1.99 1.32
C VAL A 44 -0.71 0.95 1.03
N GLY A 45 -0.53 0.14 -0.01
CA GLY A 45 -1.42 -0.99 -0.27
C GLY A 45 -1.14 -1.65 -1.60
N VAL A 46 -2.20 -1.95 -2.34
CA VAL A 46 -2.12 -2.61 -3.65
C VAL A 46 -2.83 -1.79 -4.71
N ALA A 47 -2.36 -1.91 -5.94
CA ALA A 47 -3.06 -1.42 -7.12
C ALA A 47 -3.10 -2.51 -8.18
N LEU A 48 -4.15 -2.51 -8.99
CA LEU A 48 -4.13 -3.25 -10.25
C LEU A 48 -3.22 -2.52 -11.24
N ASP A 49 -2.83 -3.17 -12.33
CA ASP A 49 -2.09 -2.50 -13.40
C ASP A 49 -2.80 -1.20 -13.82
N LEU A 50 -2.12 -0.08 -13.62
CA LEU A 50 -2.64 1.23 -13.96
C LEU A 50 -2.32 1.63 -15.40
N ALA A 51 -1.54 0.82 -16.15
CA ALA A 51 -1.10 1.08 -17.52
C ALA A 51 -0.48 2.49 -17.70
N GLY A 52 0.24 2.97 -16.69
CA GLY A 52 0.81 4.32 -16.63
C GLY A 52 -0.21 5.45 -16.39
N GLN A 53 -1.50 5.15 -16.31
CA GLN A 53 -2.50 6.11 -15.87
C GLN A 53 -2.37 6.36 -14.37
N ARG A 54 -2.78 7.55 -13.91
CA ARG A 54 -2.96 7.83 -12.48
C ARG A 54 -1.69 7.80 -11.62
N LEU A 55 -0.51 7.82 -12.23
CA LEU A 55 0.77 8.02 -11.52
C LEU A 55 0.79 9.34 -10.75
N ASP A 56 0.06 10.37 -11.20
CA ASP A 56 -0.05 11.66 -10.51
C ASP A 56 -1.20 11.70 -9.47
N SER A 57 -1.75 10.54 -9.10
CA SER A 57 -2.90 10.43 -8.18
C SER A 57 -2.54 9.85 -6.81
N GLN A 58 -3.55 9.47 -6.03
CA GLN A 58 -3.41 8.81 -4.72
C GLN A 58 -4.11 7.46 -4.76
N LEU A 59 -3.56 6.48 -4.03
CA LEU A 59 -4.17 5.16 -3.90
C LEU A 59 -5.46 5.19 -3.07
N GLY A 60 -6.31 4.16 -3.22
CA GLY A 60 -7.48 3.94 -2.36
C GLY A 60 -8.79 4.43 -2.97
N ASP A 61 -8.95 4.31 -4.28
CA ASP A 61 -10.22 4.55 -4.95
C ASP A 61 -11.22 3.40 -4.82
N SER A 62 -10.80 2.29 -4.20
CA SER A 62 -11.59 1.07 -3.98
C SER A 62 -12.04 0.35 -5.25
N VAL A 63 -11.47 0.70 -6.41
CA VAL A 63 -11.79 0.11 -7.71
C VAL A 63 -10.54 -0.44 -8.38
N SER A 64 -9.50 0.38 -8.49
CA SER A 64 -8.22 0.02 -9.10
C SER A 64 -7.08 0.00 -8.08
N SER A 65 -7.33 0.47 -6.86
CA SER A 65 -6.36 0.54 -5.78
C SER A 65 -7.03 0.50 -4.41
N TRP A 66 -6.39 -0.18 -3.48
CA TRP A 66 -6.82 -0.31 -2.08
C TRP A 66 -5.62 -0.04 -1.19
N ALA A 67 -5.78 0.86 -0.22
CA ALA A 67 -4.67 1.31 0.58
C ALA A 67 -5.09 1.71 1.98
N PHE A 68 -4.09 1.86 2.82
CA PHE A 68 -4.15 2.40 4.17
C PHE A 68 -3.37 3.71 4.24
N GLY A 69 -3.85 4.68 5.02
CA GLY A 69 -3.18 5.97 5.24
C GLY A 69 -4.00 7.20 4.79
N GLY A 70 -3.55 8.37 5.24
CA GLY A 70 -4.23 9.64 5.00
C GLY A 70 -5.62 9.71 5.61
N GLU A 71 -6.61 9.98 4.76
CA GLU A 71 -8.02 10.12 5.15
C GLU A 71 -8.78 8.79 5.09
N LEU A 72 -8.10 7.68 4.75
CA LEU A 72 -8.71 6.35 4.70
C LEU A 72 -8.92 5.78 6.12
N PRO A 73 -9.78 4.76 6.28
CA PRO A 73 -10.01 4.09 7.56
C PRO A 73 -8.70 3.66 8.26
N GLY A 74 -8.66 3.87 9.58
CA GLY A 74 -7.50 3.70 10.46
C GLY A 74 -6.44 4.82 10.40
N GLY A 75 -6.69 5.85 9.57
CA GLY A 75 -6.16 7.20 9.76
C GLY A 75 -4.76 7.46 9.18
N PRO A 76 -4.17 8.62 9.51
CA PRO A 76 -2.92 9.07 8.91
C PRO A 76 -1.74 8.21 9.36
N LEU A 77 -0.71 8.19 8.50
CA LEU A 77 0.57 7.56 8.81
C LEU A 77 1.47 8.55 9.55
N ASN A 78 2.07 8.10 10.65
CA ASN A 78 2.99 8.90 11.44
C ASN A 78 4.43 8.43 11.24
N LYS A 79 5.37 9.31 11.56
CA LYS A 79 6.80 8.94 11.59
C LYS A 79 7.01 7.70 12.46
N ASN A 80 7.81 6.78 11.95
CA ASN A 80 8.14 5.46 12.50
C ASN A 80 7.01 4.42 12.49
N ASP A 81 5.83 4.73 11.95
CA ASP A 81 4.83 3.69 11.70
C ASP A 81 5.40 2.66 10.71
N VAL A 82 5.15 1.38 11.01
CA VAL A 82 5.39 0.25 10.10
C VAL A 82 4.04 -0.27 9.65
N ILE A 83 3.80 -0.17 8.34
CA ILE A 83 2.57 -0.65 7.70
C ILE A 83 2.86 -1.98 7.03
N GLY A 84 2.35 -3.06 7.62
CA GLY A 84 2.34 -4.38 7.01
C GLY A 84 1.15 -4.53 6.08
N VAL A 85 1.36 -5.11 4.90
CA VAL A 85 0.31 -5.47 3.96
C VAL A 85 0.39 -6.96 3.71
N ALA A 86 -0.71 -7.67 3.96
CA ALA A 86 -0.84 -9.09 3.61
C ALA A 86 -1.89 -9.23 2.51
N PHE A 87 -1.50 -9.86 1.41
CA PHE A 87 -2.39 -10.16 0.29
C PHE A 87 -2.37 -11.66 0.03
N GLY A 88 -3.53 -12.31 0.02
CA GLY A 88 -3.66 -13.76 -0.20
C GLY A 88 -4.82 -14.07 -1.13
N GLN A 89 -4.56 -14.54 -2.35
CA GLN A 89 -5.61 -14.74 -3.36
C GLN A 89 -6.66 -15.78 -2.93
N GLY A 90 -6.26 -16.77 -2.14
CA GLY A 90 -7.14 -17.80 -1.58
C GLY A 90 -7.80 -17.42 -0.24
N ASP A 91 -7.40 -16.31 0.39
CA ASP A 91 -7.89 -15.90 1.70
C ASP A 91 -9.18 -15.09 1.59
N ILE A 92 -9.98 -15.10 2.66
CA ILE A 92 -11.09 -14.15 2.85
C ILE A 92 -10.97 -13.58 4.27
N PRO A 93 -10.69 -12.29 4.44
CA PRO A 93 -10.40 -11.28 3.40
C PRO A 93 -9.07 -11.52 2.67
N ASN A 94 -8.98 -11.10 1.40
CA ASN A 94 -7.78 -11.31 0.59
C ASN A 94 -6.76 -10.17 0.65
N LEU A 95 -7.11 -9.06 1.30
CA LEU A 95 -6.17 -7.98 1.65
C LEU A 95 -6.39 -7.55 3.09
N ARG A 96 -5.29 -7.48 3.85
CA ARG A 96 -5.25 -7.08 5.26
C ARG A 96 -4.12 -6.09 5.48
N PHE A 97 -4.36 -5.13 6.37
CA PHE A 97 -3.36 -4.14 6.77
C PHE A 97 -3.03 -4.29 8.25
N PHE A 98 -1.77 -4.05 8.58
CA PHE A 98 -1.26 -4.07 9.93
C PHE A 98 -0.55 -2.74 10.20
N LYS A 99 -0.83 -2.12 11.35
CA LYS A 99 -0.09 -0.96 11.82
C LYS A 99 0.69 -1.34 13.06
N ASN A 100 2.01 -1.28 12.98
CA ASN A 100 2.93 -1.64 14.06
C ASN A 100 2.62 -3.05 14.62
N GLY A 101 2.38 -4.01 13.73
CA GLY A 101 2.05 -5.40 14.07
C GLY A 101 0.60 -5.66 14.49
N THR A 102 -0.23 -4.62 14.63
CA THR A 102 -1.65 -4.77 14.99
C THR A 102 -2.52 -4.78 13.73
N LEU A 103 -3.38 -5.80 13.58
CA LEU A 103 -4.35 -5.89 12.48
C LEU A 103 -5.33 -4.71 12.53
N LEU A 104 -5.57 -4.10 11.37
CA LEU A 104 -6.57 -3.05 11.16
C LEU A 104 -7.80 -3.65 10.50
N VAL A 105 -8.80 -4.02 11.31
CA VAL A 105 -10.01 -4.71 10.85
C VAL A 105 -10.81 -3.84 9.88
N GLU A 106 -10.81 -2.53 10.09
CA GLU A 106 -11.48 -1.55 9.22
C GLU A 106 -10.85 -1.40 7.83
N GLY A 107 -9.63 -1.91 7.63
CA GLY A 107 -8.91 -1.88 6.36
C GLY A 107 -9.04 -3.16 5.55
N GLU A 108 -9.73 -4.19 6.05
CA GLU A 108 -9.85 -5.47 5.35
C GLU A 108 -10.65 -5.32 4.06
N VAL A 109 -10.09 -5.82 2.94
CA VAL A 109 -10.77 -5.82 1.64
C VAL A 109 -10.97 -7.25 1.18
N LEU A 110 -12.17 -7.50 0.66
CA LEU A 110 -12.57 -8.79 0.14
C LEU A 110 -12.56 -8.79 -1.39
N ARG A 111 -12.20 -9.93 -1.96
CA ARG A 111 -12.42 -10.25 -3.39
C ARG A 111 -11.76 -9.27 -4.36
N ILE A 112 -10.59 -8.73 -4.02
CA ILE A 112 -9.72 -8.12 -5.03
C ILE A 112 -9.41 -9.18 -6.10
N ARG A 113 -9.60 -8.84 -7.37
CA ARG A 113 -9.38 -9.73 -8.52
C ARG A 113 -8.49 -9.05 -9.54
N GLY A 114 -7.70 -9.87 -10.24
CA GLY A 114 -6.75 -9.41 -11.24
C GLY A 114 -5.32 -9.33 -10.70
N GLU A 115 -4.44 -8.89 -11.58
CA GLU A 115 -3.01 -8.72 -11.32
C GLU A 115 -2.79 -7.52 -10.39
N ALA A 116 -2.53 -7.82 -9.11
CA ALA A 116 -2.27 -6.81 -8.10
C ALA A 116 -0.76 -6.61 -7.90
N TYR A 117 -0.37 -5.36 -7.71
CA TYR A 117 1.00 -4.92 -7.45
C TYR A 117 1.06 -4.28 -6.06
N PRO A 118 2.12 -4.52 -5.28
CA PRO A 118 2.45 -3.66 -4.15
C PRO A 118 2.57 -2.21 -4.62
N ALA A 119 1.94 -1.30 -3.90
CA ALA A 119 1.81 0.09 -4.30
C ALA A 119 1.94 1.04 -3.11
N VAL A 120 2.56 2.20 -3.37
CA VAL A 120 2.60 3.32 -2.43
C VAL A 120 2.26 4.62 -3.15
N SER A 121 1.61 5.56 -2.47
CA SER A 121 1.50 6.94 -2.95
C SER A 121 1.98 7.92 -1.90
N VAL A 122 2.62 9.00 -2.36
CA VAL A 122 3.18 10.08 -1.53
C VAL A 122 2.59 11.41 -1.98
#